data_AF-A0A738E347-F1
#
_entry.id   AF-A0A738E347-F1
#
_cell.length_a   1.000
_cell.length_b   1.000
_cell.length_c   1.000
_cell.angle_alpha   90.00
_cell.angle_beta   90.00
_cell.angle_gamma   90.00
#
_symmetry.space_group_name_H-M   'P 1'
#
loop_
_entity.id
_entity.type
_entity.pdbx_description
1 polymer ?
#
loop_
_entity_poly.entity_id
_entity_poly.type
_entity_poly.pdbx_seq_one_letter_code
_entity_poly.pdbx_strand_id
1 'polypeptide(L)'
;MIQYLNVFFYDIYPYICATVFFLGSWLRYDYGQYTWRASSSQMLDKRVRATSTTPDIIIMSILLIQCLLGLSTIPFSAQYPDGSEMMKLVGWAQSIVTFRGGSSEMLSGVAFVFRVHLVLGMTIFLLFPFTRLVHVWSAPFEYFTRRYQIVRTRR
;
A
#
# COMPACT_ATOMS: atom_id res chain seq x y z
N MET A 1 11.17 -19.16 17.71
CA MET A 1 11.62 -18.31 16.59
C MET A 1 10.46 -17.89 15.68
N ILE A 2 9.65 -18.84 15.19
CA ILE A 2 8.50 -18.55 14.30
C ILE A 2 7.44 -17.64 14.96
N GLN A 3 7.15 -17.82 16.25
CA GLN A 3 6.19 -16.96 16.97
C GLN A 3 6.64 -15.50 17.04
N TYR A 4 7.93 -15.24 17.29
CA TYR A 4 8.48 -13.88 17.32
C TYR A 4 8.33 -13.17 15.98
N LEU A 5 8.58 -13.88 14.88
CA LEU A 5 8.37 -13.35 13.53
C LEU A 5 6.89 -13.07 13.25
N ASN A 6 5.98 -13.91 13.74
CA ASN A 6 4.54 -13.70 13.60
C ASN A 6 4.10 -12.41 14.30
N VAL A 7 4.46 -12.23 15.56
CA VAL A 7 4.17 -11.00 16.30
C VAL A 7 4.81 -9.78 15.64
N PHE A 8 6.08 -9.89 15.20
CA PHE A 8 6.75 -8.80 14.52
C PHE A 8 6.01 -8.36 13.25
N PHE A 9 5.73 -9.28 12.32
CA PHE A 9 5.15 -8.93 11.02
C PHE A 9 3.67 -8.55 11.08
N TYR A 10 2.90 -9.12 12.00
CA TYR A 10 1.44 -8.98 12.00
C TYR A 10 0.87 -8.22 13.19
N ASP A 11 1.65 -7.93 14.24
CA ASP A 11 1.24 -7.01 15.31
C ASP A 11 2.05 -5.71 15.29
N ILE A 12 3.38 -5.75 15.09
CA ILE A 12 4.24 -4.54 15.23
C ILE A 12 4.42 -3.80 13.90
N TYR A 13 4.85 -4.52 12.87
CA TYR A 13 5.15 -3.97 11.54
C TYR A 13 4.02 -3.15 10.91
N PRO A 14 2.72 -3.51 11.04
CA PRO A 14 1.63 -2.68 10.49
C PRO A 14 1.65 -1.24 11.02
N TYR A 15 1.95 -1.05 12.31
CA TYR A 15 2.02 0.27 12.92
C TYR A 15 3.26 1.06 12.49
N ILE A 16 4.39 0.38 12.25
CA ILE A 16 5.59 1.01 11.65
C ILE A 16 5.25 1.52 10.25
N CYS A 17 4.64 0.67 9.42
CA CYS A 17 4.23 1.04 8.07
C CYS A 17 3.24 2.21 8.08
N ALA A 18 2.22 2.18 8.94
CA ALA A 18 1.22 3.25 9.05
C ALA A 18 1.86 4.56 9.50
N THR A 19 2.74 4.52 10.52
CA THR A 19 3.42 5.71 11.04
C THR A 19 4.26 6.38 9.96
N VAL A 20 5.07 5.59 9.24
CA VAL A 20 5.90 6.10 8.13
C VAL A 20 5.04 6.59 6.97
N PHE A 21 3.97 5.85 6.63
CA PHE A 21 3.02 6.25 5.59
C PHE A 21 2.44 7.64 5.84
N PHE A 22 1.88 7.88 7.02
CA PHE A 22 1.25 9.15 7.34
C PHE A 22 2.27 10.27 7.55
N LEU A 23 3.29 10.07 8.39
CA LEU A 23 4.28 11.11 8.68
C LEU A 23 5.14 11.44 7.46
N GLY A 24 5.57 10.42 6.72
CA GLY A 24 6.34 10.61 5.48
C GLY A 24 5.52 11.33 4.41
N SER A 25 4.22 11.01 4.28
CA SER A 25 3.35 11.70 3.32
C SER A 25 3.16 13.17 3.72
N TRP A 26 2.93 13.44 5.00
CA TRP A 26 2.84 14.81 5.51
C TRP A 26 4.14 15.57 5.25
N LEU A 27 5.28 15.09 5.74
CA LEU A 27 6.56 15.78 5.57
C LEU A 27 6.88 16.06 4.09
N ARG A 28 6.61 15.10 3.20
CA ARG A 28 6.83 15.31 1.76
C ARG A 28 5.83 16.31 1.15
N TYR A 29 4.61 16.38 1.66
CA TYR A 29 3.65 17.40 1.25
C TYR A 29 4.15 18.80 1.63
N ASP A 30 4.60 19.01 2.87
CA ASP A 30 5.01 20.35 3.33
C ASP A 30 6.35 20.80 2.72
N TYR A 31 7.33 19.90 2.68
CA TYR A 31 8.71 20.24 2.29
C TYR A 31 9.07 19.85 0.85
N GLY A 32 8.19 19.14 0.13
CA GLY A 32 8.52 18.45 -1.12
C GLY A 32 7.53 18.64 -2.27
N GLN A 33 6.76 19.73 -2.31
CA GLN A 33 5.70 19.98 -3.31
C GLN A 33 6.14 19.74 -4.78
N TYR A 34 7.34 20.17 -5.18
CA TYR A 34 7.83 19.94 -6.57
C TYR A 34 8.04 18.45 -6.91
N THR A 35 8.25 17.60 -5.90
CA THR A 35 8.37 16.15 -6.06
C THR A 35 7.02 15.43 -5.97
N TRP A 36 5.94 16.15 -5.66
CA TRP A 36 4.58 15.63 -5.52
C TRP A 36 3.88 15.57 -6.88
N ARG A 37 4.17 14.52 -7.65
CA ARG A 37 3.68 14.35 -9.02
C ARG A 37 3.48 12.88 -9.37
N ALA A 38 2.59 12.61 -10.32
CA ALA A 38 2.26 11.23 -10.74
C ALA A 38 3.38 10.51 -11.49
N SER A 39 4.24 11.24 -12.21
CA SER A 39 5.21 10.70 -13.19
C SER A 39 4.54 9.81 -14.27
N SER A 40 5.25 9.41 -15.34
CA SER A 40 4.69 8.49 -16.36
C SER A 40 4.87 7.03 -15.95
N SER A 41 3.86 6.18 -16.13
CA SER A 41 3.88 4.73 -15.80
C SER A 41 4.15 3.82 -17.00
N GLN A 42 4.38 4.38 -18.19
CA GLN A 42 4.50 3.61 -19.44
C GLN A 42 5.92 3.03 -19.63
N MET A 43 6.29 2.07 -18.79
CA MET A 43 7.67 1.54 -18.72
C MET A 43 8.11 0.70 -19.93
N LEU A 44 7.18 0.28 -20.79
CA LEU A 44 7.50 -0.48 -22.01
C LEU A 44 8.02 0.42 -23.14
N ASP A 45 7.78 1.73 -23.05
CA ASP A 45 8.34 2.69 -24.00
C ASP A 45 9.83 2.92 -23.69
N LYS A 46 10.69 2.75 -24.71
CA LYS A 46 12.14 2.92 -24.60
C LYS A 46 12.54 4.30 -24.07
N ARG A 47 11.84 5.37 -24.48
CA ARG A 47 12.12 6.74 -24.05
C ARG A 47 11.74 6.97 -22.59
N VAL A 48 10.59 6.42 -22.17
CA VAL A 48 10.14 6.50 -20.78
C VAL A 48 11.06 5.69 -19.88
N ARG A 49 11.46 4.49 -20.30
CA ARG A 49 12.39 3.65 -19.54
C ARG A 49 13.76 4.30 -19.37
N ALA A 50 14.27 4.99 -20.38
CA ALA A 50 15.55 5.70 -20.32
C ALA A 50 15.56 6.88 -19.32
N THR A 51 14.39 7.43 -18.99
CA THR A 51 14.23 8.59 -18.08
C THR A 51 13.57 8.23 -16.75
N SER A 52 13.24 6.95 -16.53
CA SER A 52 12.59 6.47 -15.30
C SER A 52 13.60 6.37 -14.16
N THR A 53 13.15 6.68 -12.94
CA THR A 53 14.00 6.57 -11.75
C THR A 53 13.92 5.16 -11.14
N THR A 54 14.95 4.76 -10.40
CA THR A 54 14.99 3.44 -9.74
C THR A 54 13.79 3.20 -8.79
N PRO A 55 13.36 4.17 -7.95
CA PRO A 55 12.15 3.99 -7.13
C PRO A 55 10.88 3.76 -7.96
N ASP A 56 10.76 4.38 -9.14
CA ASP A 56 9.61 4.18 -10.04
C ASP A 56 9.56 2.75 -10.59
N ILE A 57 10.72 2.19 -10.95
CA ILE A 57 10.83 0.82 -11.45
C ILE A 57 10.51 -0.17 -10.32
N ILE A 58 11.11 0.01 -9.15
CA ILE A 58 10.92 -0.87 -7.99
C ILE A 58 9.45 -0.90 -7.57
N ILE A 59 8.80 0.25 -7.43
CA ILE A 59 7.42 0.28 -6.94
C ILE A 59 6.44 -0.37 -7.95
N MET A 60 6.67 -0.17 -9.25
CA MET A 60 5.87 -0.82 -10.28
C MET A 60 6.06 -2.33 -10.28
N SER A 61 7.29 -2.82 -10.09
CA SER A 61 7.56 -4.25 -9.93
C SER A 61 6.90 -4.83 -8.68
N ILE A 62 6.98 -4.15 -7.53
CA ILE A 62 6.35 -4.58 -6.28
C ILE A 62 4.83 -4.64 -6.43
N LEU A 63 4.20 -3.65 -7.06
CA LEU A 63 2.75 -3.66 -7.31
C LEU A 63 2.34 -4.82 -8.21
N LEU A 64 3.13 -5.13 -9.26
CA LEU A 64 2.87 -6.28 -10.11
C LEU A 64 2.97 -7.59 -9.32
N ILE A 65 4.02 -7.75 -8.51
CA ILE A 65 4.18 -8.93 -7.65
C ILE A 65 3.02 -9.04 -6.65
N GLN A 66 2.62 -7.94 -6.02
CA GLN A 66 1.49 -7.91 -5.08
C GLN A 66 0.18 -8.30 -5.76
N CYS A 67 -0.05 -7.83 -6.99
CA CYS A 67 -1.22 -8.18 -7.78
C CYS A 67 -1.22 -9.68 -8.12
N LEU A 68 -0.10 -10.22 -8.61
CA LEU A 68 0.05 -11.64 -8.92
C LEU A 68 -0.11 -12.52 -7.67
N LEU A 69 0.43 -12.10 -6.53
CA LEU A 69 0.21 -12.77 -5.25
C LEU A 69 -1.26 -12.70 -4.83
N GLY A 70 -1.93 -11.56 -5.00
CA GLY A 70 -3.36 -11.43 -4.73
C GLY A 70 -4.20 -12.40 -5.56
N LEU A 71 -3.93 -12.47 -6.87
CA LEU A 71 -4.60 -13.42 -7.76
C LEU A 71 -4.29 -14.87 -7.39
N SER A 72 -3.06 -15.18 -6.95
CA SER A 72 -2.71 -16.53 -6.51
C SER A 72 -3.37 -16.95 -5.20
N THR A 73 -3.93 -16.03 -4.40
CA THR A 73 -4.74 -16.38 -3.22
C THR A 73 -6.10 -16.98 -3.57
N ILE A 74 -6.65 -16.67 -4.75
CA ILE A 74 -8.00 -17.11 -5.17
C ILE A 74 -8.19 -18.64 -5.07
N PRO A 75 -7.30 -19.49 -5.65
CA PRO A 75 -7.45 -20.93 -5.51
C PRO A 75 -7.31 -21.45 -4.07
N PHE A 76 -6.67 -20.72 -3.16
CA PHE A 76 -6.63 -21.07 -1.73
C PHE A 76 -7.94 -20.72 -1.04
N SER A 77 -8.47 -19.51 -1.29
CA SER A 77 -9.79 -19.10 -0.78
C SER A 77 -10.92 -20.00 -1.29
N ALA A 78 -10.82 -20.49 -2.54
CA ALA A 78 -11.81 -21.38 -3.14
C ALA A 78 -11.96 -22.72 -2.40
N GLN A 79 -10.97 -23.14 -1.59
CA GLN A 79 -11.05 -24.33 -0.74
C GLN A 79 -11.95 -24.13 0.49
N TYR A 80 -12.25 -22.87 0.83
CA TYR A 80 -13.04 -22.46 2.01
C TYR A 80 -14.21 -21.56 1.58
N PRO A 81 -15.21 -22.10 0.85
CA PRO A 81 -16.33 -21.33 0.31
C PRO A 81 -17.25 -20.74 1.39
N ASP A 82 -17.15 -21.23 2.63
CA ASP A 82 -17.80 -20.69 3.82
C ASP A 82 -17.21 -19.34 4.27
N GLY A 83 -16.07 -18.93 3.70
CA GLY A 83 -15.41 -17.66 4.00
C GLY A 83 -14.59 -17.66 5.28
N SER A 84 -14.34 -18.83 5.88
CA SER A 84 -13.58 -18.95 7.14
C SER A 84 -12.18 -18.32 7.07
N GLU A 85 -11.45 -18.48 5.97
CA GLU A 85 -10.16 -17.81 5.75
C GLU A 85 -10.29 -16.29 5.63
N MET A 86 -11.34 -15.80 4.95
CA MET A 86 -11.61 -14.36 4.85
C MET A 86 -11.90 -13.75 6.23
N MET A 87 -12.68 -14.44 7.07
CA MET A 87 -13.00 -13.95 8.42
C MET A 87 -11.77 -13.76 9.30
N LYS A 88 -10.76 -14.65 9.18
CA LYS A 88 -9.46 -14.49 9.85
C LYS A 88 -8.73 -13.23 9.40
N LEU A 89 -8.64 -13.01 8.09
CA LEU A 89 -7.97 -11.85 7.49
C LEU A 89 -8.66 -10.52 7.85
N VAL A 90 -10.00 -10.49 7.79
CA VAL A 90 -10.80 -9.33 8.15
C VAL A 90 -10.69 -9.03 9.64
N GLY A 91 -10.77 -10.05 10.50
CA GLY A 91 -10.60 -9.89 11.95
C GLY A 91 -9.23 -9.30 12.30
N TRP A 92 -8.17 -9.80 11.66
CA TRP A 92 -6.82 -9.24 11.79
C TRP A 92 -6.79 -7.76 11.36
N ALA A 93 -7.29 -7.44 10.17
CA ALA A 93 -7.28 -6.08 9.65
C ALA A 93 -8.06 -5.11 10.55
N GLN A 94 -9.23 -5.52 11.03
CA GLN A 94 -10.05 -4.75 11.97
C GLN A 94 -9.31 -4.50 13.29
N SER A 95 -8.63 -5.50 13.82
CA SER A 95 -7.88 -5.37 15.07
C SER A 95 -6.73 -4.38 14.93
N ILE A 96 -6.00 -4.41 13.82
CA ILE A 96 -4.94 -3.42 13.52
C ILE A 96 -5.48 -2.00 13.46
N VAL A 97 -6.54 -1.74 12.68
CA VAL A 97 -7.06 -0.37 12.52
C VAL A 97 -7.80 0.14 13.75
N THR A 98 -8.24 -0.74 14.64
CA THR A 98 -8.86 -0.39 15.93
C THR A 98 -7.88 -0.47 17.11
N PHE A 99 -6.59 -0.64 16.84
CA PHE A 99 -5.52 -0.69 17.85
C PHE A 99 -5.71 -1.76 18.93
N ARG A 100 -6.29 -2.91 18.56
CA ARG A 100 -6.46 -4.08 19.43
C ARG A 100 -5.25 -5.01 19.28
N GLY A 101 -4.55 -5.26 20.39
CA GLY A 101 -3.40 -6.18 20.42
C GLY A 101 -3.79 -7.65 20.27
N GLY A 102 -2.79 -8.50 20.00
CA GLY A 102 -3.00 -9.96 19.81
C GLY A 102 -3.60 -10.33 18.45
N SER A 103 -3.53 -9.43 17.46
CA SER A 103 -4.14 -9.63 16.15
C SER A 103 -3.48 -10.75 15.35
N SER A 104 -2.18 -11.01 15.55
CA SER A 104 -1.44 -12.07 14.85
C SER A 104 -1.97 -13.49 15.14
N GLU A 105 -2.67 -13.69 16.26
CA GLU A 105 -3.32 -14.95 16.61
C GLU A 105 -4.51 -15.28 15.69
N MET A 106 -5.20 -14.25 15.18
CA MET A 106 -6.31 -14.40 14.24
C MET A 106 -5.86 -14.99 12.89
N LEU A 107 -4.57 -14.86 12.55
CA LEU A 107 -3.96 -15.44 11.35
C LEU A 107 -3.47 -16.89 11.56
N SER A 108 -3.85 -17.53 12.65
CA SER A 108 -3.53 -18.94 12.90
C SER A 108 -4.17 -19.85 11.84
N GLY A 109 -3.36 -20.77 11.30
CA GLY A 109 -3.79 -21.71 10.26
C GLY A 109 -4.03 -21.11 8.87
N VAL A 110 -3.90 -19.79 8.69
CA VAL A 110 -4.04 -19.14 7.38
C VAL A 110 -2.92 -19.58 6.43
N ALA A 111 -3.27 -19.85 5.18
CA ALA A 111 -2.31 -20.28 4.17
C ALA A 111 -1.16 -19.26 3.99
N PHE A 112 0.05 -19.76 3.72
CA PHE A 112 1.25 -18.94 3.68
C PHE A 112 1.20 -17.84 2.60
N VAL A 113 0.47 -18.05 1.50
CA VAL A 113 0.30 -17.05 0.44
C VAL A 113 -0.31 -15.74 0.95
N PHE A 114 -1.30 -15.81 1.85
CA PHE A 114 -1.93 -14.63 2.44
C PHE A 114 -0.96 -13.88 3.34
N ARG A 115 -0.15 -14.62 4.13
CA ARG A 115 0.89 -14.07 5.00
C ARG A 115 1.88 -13.20 4.19
N VAL A 116 2.38 -13.75 3.08
CA VAL A 116 3.28 -13.03 2.17
C VAL A 116 2.57 -11.81 1.55
N HIS A 117 1.32 -11.98 1.10
CA HIS A 117 0.52 -10.90 0.52
C HIS A 117 0.29 -9.75 1.50
N LEU A 118 0.01 -10.04 2.77
CA LEU A 118 -0.19 -9.02 3.81
C LEU A 118 1.12 -8.26 4.07
N VAL A 119 2.25 -8.96 4.25
CA VAL A 119 3.53 -8.32 4.51
C VAL A 119 3.96 -7.43 3.34
N LEU A 120 3.86 -7.93 2.10
CA LEU A 120 4.20 -7.13 0.92
C LEU A 120 3.22 -5.95 0.74
N GLY A 121 1.94 -6.16 1.02
CA GLY A 121 0.92 -5.10 1.04
C GLY A 121 1.25 -3.97 2.01
N MET A 122 1.61 -4.30 3.26
CA MET A 122 2.04 -3.31 4.25
C MET A 122 3.37 -2.64 3.88
N THR A 123 4.27 -3.37 3.22
CA THR A 123 5.53 -2.82 2.70
C THR A 123 5.26 -1.74 1.64
N ILE A 124 4.21 -1.87 0.83
CA ILE A 124 3.83 -0.82 -0.12
C ILE A 124 3.49 0.48 0.61
N PHE A 125 2.75 0.42 1.74
CA PHE A 125 2.47 1.60 2.55
C PHE A 125 3.73 2.21 3.17
N LEU A 126 4.68 1.38 3.59
CA LEU A 126 5.99 1.84 4.07
C LEU A 126 6.77 2.61 2.99
N LEU A 127 6.76 2.14 1.75
CA LEU A 127 7.46 2.75 0.62
C LEU A 127 6.69 3.92 -0.02
N PHE A 128 5.39 4.02 0.24
CA PHE A 128 4.48 4.97 -0.37
C PHE A 128 4.99 6.43 -0.34
N PRO A 129 5.40 7.02 0.80
CA PRO A 129 5.79 8.43 0.85
C PRO A 129 7.11 8.71 0.12
N PHE A 130 7.90 7.69 -0.21
CA PHE A 130 9.20 7.83 -0.86
C PHE A 130 9.16 7.49 -2.36
N THR A 131 8.00 7.11 -2.87
CA THR A 131 7.82 6.73 -4.28
C THR A 131 6.82 7.68 -4.95
N ARG A 132 6.58 7.48 -6.25
CA ARG A 132 5.53 8.21 -6.98
C ARG A 132 4.12 8.02 -6.42
N LEU A 133 3.87 7.04 -5.55
CA LEU A 133 2.53 6.69 -5.07
C LEU A 133 1.80 7.84 -4.35
N VAL A 134 2.51 8.85 -3.89
CA VAL A 134 1.93 10.09 -3.33
C VAL A 134 0.87 10.74 -4.23
N HIS A 135 0.89 10.48 -5.54
CA HIS A 135 -0.15 10.97 -6.45
C HIS A 135 -1.56 10.46 -6.14
N VAL A 136 -1.69 9.32 -5.44
CA VAL A 136 -2.99 8.75 -5.02
C VAL A 136 -3.74 9.73 -4.10
N TRP A 137 -3.03 10.48 -3.24
CA TRP A 137 -3.64 11.52 -2.39
C TRP A 137 -4.25 12.68 -3.19
N SER A 138 -3.80 12.90 -4.42
CA SER A 138 -4.22 14.01 -5.28
C SER A 138 -5.24 13.60 -6.34
N ALA A 139 -6.02 12.55 -6.06
CA ALA A 139 -7.15 12.16 -6.90
C ALA A 139 -8.07 13.39 -7.13
N PRO A 140 -8.28 13.82 -8.39
CA PRO A 140 -8.83 15.15 -8.70
C PRO A 140 -10.37 15.18 -8.60
N PHE A 141 -10.94 14.76 -7.47
CA PHE A 141 -12.40 14.72 -7.28
C PHE A 141 -13.05 16.11 -7.34
N GLU A 142 -12.34 17.15 -6.91
CA GLU A 142 -12.81 18.53 -6.99
C GLU A 142 -13.04 18.99 -8.44
N TYR A 143 -12.36 18.37 -9.42
CA TYR A 143 -12.47 18.77 -10.83
C TYR A 143 -13.91 18.64 -11.37
N PHE A 144 -14.71 17.71 -10.84
CA PHE A 144 -16.11 17.53 -11.28
C PHE A 144 -17.00 18.73 -10.98
N THR A 145 -16.68 19.54 -9.97
CA THR A 145 -17.49 20.69 -9.55
C THR A 145 -16.77 22.03 -9.74
N ARG A 146 -15.47 22.00 -10.05
CA ARG A 146 -14.62 23.17 -10.27
C ARG A 146 -15.03 23.94 -11.52
N ARG A 147 -15.14 25.27 -11.39
CA ARG A 147 -15.37 26.16 -12.54
C ARG A 147 -14.16 26.13 -13.49
N TYR A 148 -14.41 26.27 -14.79
CA TYR A 148 -13.34 26.25 -15.80
C TYR A 148 -12.30 27.36 -15.61
N GLN A 149 -12.74 28.58 -15.31
CA GLN A 149 -11.84 29.72 -15.12
C GLN A 149 -11.49 29.89 -13.65
N ILE A 150 -10.19 29.96 -13.36
CA ILE A 150 -9.67 30.23 -12.02
C ILE A 150 -8.67 31.36 -12.08
N VAL A 151 -9.00 32.43 -11.37
CA VAL A 151 -8.20 33.65 -11.26
C VAL A 151 -7.78 33.78 -9.80
N ARG A 152 -6.48 33.93 -9.56
CA ARG A 152 -5.91 34.19 -8.23
C ARG A 152 -5.66 35.69 -8.09
N THR A 153 -6.15 36.29 -7.00
CA THR A 153 -5.84 37.68 -6.66
C THR A 153 -4.39 37.82 -6.20
N ARG A 154 -3.82 39.04 -6.25
CA ARG A 154 -2.50 39.29 -5.65
C ARG A 154 -2.57 39.03 -4.14
N ARG A 155 -1.60 38.29 -3.62
CA ARG A 155 -1.39 37.98 -2.20
C ARG A 155 -0.03 38.51 -1.78
#